data_AF-A0A6P9EKS7-F1
#
_entry.id   AF-A0A6P9EKS7-F1
#
_cell.length_a   1.000
_cell.length_b   1.000
_cell.length_c   1.000
_cell.angle_alpha   90.00
_cell.angle_beta   90.00
_cell.angle_gamma   90.00
#
_symmetry.space_group_name_H-M   'P 1'
#
loop_
_entity.id
_entity.type
_entity.pdbx_description
1 polymer ?
#
loop_
_entity_poly.entity_id
_entity_poly.type
_entity_poly.pdbx_seq_one_letter_code
_entity_poly.pdbx_strand_id
1 'polypeptide(L)'
;MASSASISIIAVACVTCILFYGIYLDIEVVVFVAASKSSPLDPEMKALLETGWWSSADTNNSSSPSECYDISCTAGGRVTKINLAKSYLEGEIPLSIINLTQLLTFDIASNNIHGSIPLEMGNMESWNHLYLSLNKISGSIPTGIGNLKNLMRLHLKSNNLIGPVPTTLDGCSYVQELILSHNYLIGRFSHRFADLYWLNTNLSHNFFGGEIPV
;
A
#
# COMPACT_ATOMS: atom_id res chain seq x y z
N MET A 1 23.99 33.54 26.43
CA MET A 1 23.00 32.51 26.79
C MET A 1 22.27 32.12 25.51
N ALA A 2 22.68 31.01 24.89
CA ALA A 2 22.00 30.40 23.75
C ALA A 2 21.60 29.00 24.21
N SER A 3 20.30 28.74 24.35
CA SER A 3 19.78 27.45 24.77
C SER A 3 19.67 26.50 23.58
N SER A 4 20.14 25.28 23.83
CA SER A 4 20.12 24.06 23.04
C SER A 4 18.91 23.88 22.11
N ALA A 5 19.18 23.74 20.81
CA ALA A 5 18.35 22.98 19.89
C ALA A 5 18.98 21.59 19.72
N SER A 6 18.35 20.57 20.30
CA SER A 6 18.75 19.17 20.12
C SER A 6 18.41 18.75 18.70
N ILE A 7 19.46 18.55 17.89
CA ILE A 7 19.42 17.98 16.55
C ILE A 7 19.52 16.46 16.72
N SER A 8 18.48 15.72 16.33
CA SER A 8 18.57 14.27 16.15
C SER A 8 18.78 13.96 14.66
N ILE A 9 20.05 13.74 14.30
CA ILE A 9 20.53 13.14 13.04
C ILE A 9 20.80 11.67 13.32
N ILE A 10 20.26 10.75 12.52
CA ILE A 10 20.86 9.44 12.13
C ILE A 10 20.24 9.08 10.76
N ALA A 11 20.85 8.30 9.87
CA ALA A 11 21.92 8.53 8.90
C ALA A 11 21.92 7.33 7.92
N VAL A 12 22.04 7.60 6.62
CA VAL A 12 22.25 6.69 5.47
C VAL A 12 23.26 5.55 5.74
N ALA A 13 23.09 4.38 5.10
CA ALA A 13 24.22 3.49 4.79
C ALA A 13 24.16 2.90 3.36
N CYS A 14 25.02 3.45 2.51
CA CYS A 14 25.65 2.80 1.37
C CYS A 14 27.02 2.31 1.89
N VAL A 15 27.39 1.03 1.70
CA VAL A 15 28.76 0.56 1.94
C VAL A 15 29.25 -0.21 0.73
N THR A 16 30.22 0.39 0.03
CA THR A 16 31.11 -0.27 -0.93
C THR A 16 32.26 -0.98 -0.22
N CYS A 17 32.62 -2.16 -0.74
CA CYS A 17 33.76 -3.06 -0.47
C CYS A 17 35.00 -2.52 0.28
N ILE A 18 35.49 -3.25 1.31
CA ILE A 18 36.91 -3.63 1.54
C ILE A 18 36.97 -5.02 2.21
N LEU A 19 37.94 -5.83 1.78
CA LEU A 19 38.18 -7.25 2.06
C LEU A 19 38.86 -7.58 3.41
N PHE A 20 38.82 -8.88 3.72
CA PHE A 20 39.76 -9.70 4.52
C PHE A 20 39.70 -9.66 6.06
N TYR A 21 39.63 -10.88 6.60
CA TYR A 21 39.65 -11.32 8.00
C TYR A 21 38.30 -11.31 8.74
N GLY A 22 37.72 -12.51 8.78
CA GLY A 22 36.46 -12.79 9.43
C GLY A 22 36.47 -12.45 10.91
N ILE A 23 35.47 -11.65 11.29
CA ILE A 23 34.89 -11.59 12.62
C ILE A 23 33.39 -11.40 12.40
N TYR A 24 32.59 -12.33 12.90
CA TYR A 24 31.15 -12.20 13.06
C TYR A 24 30.90 -11.10 14.10
N LEU A 25 30.25 -10.02 13.70
CA LEU A 25 29.62 -9.06 14.60
C LEU A 25 28.19 -8.88 14.10
N ASP A 26 27.23 -9.07 14.99
CA ASP A 26 25.82 -8.79 14.76
C ASP A 26 25.67 -7.31 14.35
N ILE A 27 25.29 -7.08 13.10
CA ILE A 27 25.01 -5.73 12.59
C ILE A 27 23.49 -5.64 12.45
N GLU A 28 22.84 -4.90 13.35
CA GLU A 28 21.53 -4.31 13.10
C GLU A 28 21.66 -3.33 11.94
N VAL A 29 21.26 -3.76 10.74
CA VAL A 29 21.15 -2.87 9.58
C VAL A 29 19.74 -2.30 9.58
N VAL A 30 19.58 -1.08 10.08
CA VAL A 30 18.34 -0.30 9.88
C VAL A 30 18.45 0.43 8.55
N VAL A 31 17.60 0.07 7.58
CA VAL A 31 17.58 0.70 6.25
C VAL A 31 16.76 1.99 6.29
N PHE A 32 17.37 3.09 5.84
CA PHE A 32 16.74 4.40 5.70
C PHE A 32 15.97 4.53 4.38
N VAL A 33 14.77 5.11 4.45
CA VAL A 33 14.06 5.66 3.29
C VAL A 33 14.40 7.15 3.17
N ALA A 34 14.85 7.56 1.99
CA ALA A 34 15.24 8.94 1.72
C ALA A 34 14.01 9.87 1.60
N ALA A 35 14.04 11.01 2.29
CA ALA A 35 13.38 12.23 1.84
C ALA A 35 14.38 13.39 1.86
N SER A 36 14.17 14.30 0.91
CA SER A 36 15.11 15.26 0.33
C SER A 36 15.91 16.16 1.30
N LYS A 37 17.01 16.73 0.78
CA LYS A 37 17.68 17.91 1.36
C LYS A 37 16.68 19.07 1.46
N SER A 38 16.09 19.27 2.64
CA SER A 38 15.87 20.55 3.33
C SER A 38 14.56 20.59 4.14
N SER A 39 14.65 21.10 5.38
CA SER A 39 13.55 21.53 6.27
C SER A 39 12.92 20.43 7.18
N PRO A 40 12.16 20.80 8.25
CA PRO A 40 11.71 19.87 9.30
C PRO A 40 10.85 18.74 8.71
N LEU A 41 10.79 17.57 9.37
CA LEU A 41 10.17 16.33 8.86
C LEU A 41 8.99 16.63 7.92
N ASP A 42 9.21 16.40 6.62
CA ASP A 42 8.18 16.47 5.60
C ASP A 42 6.96 15.68 6.07
N PRO A 43 5.72 16.22 5.99
CA PRO A 43 4.51 15.50 6.38
C PRO A 43 4.41 14.08 5.83
N GLU A 44 4.95 13.82 4.63
CA GLU A 44 5.02 12.47 4.06
C GLU A 44 5.98 11.54 4.80
N MET A 45 7.16 12.04 5.21
CA MET A 45 8.09 11.28 6.03
C MET A 45 7.45 10.97 7.39
N LYS A 46 6.80 11.97 8.02
CA LYS A 46 6.08 11.74 9.27
C LYS A 46 4.98 10.68 9.10
N ALA A 47 4.22 10.75 8.00
CA ALA A 47 3.17 9.80 7.69
C ALA A 47 3.69 8.37 7.51
N LEU A 48 4.82 8.19 6.80
CA LEU A 48 5.51 6.91 6.67
C LEU A 48 5.94 6.39 8.04
N LEU A 49 6.53 7.25 8.89
CA LEU A 49 6.99 6.84 10.21
C LEU A 49 5.81 6.38 11.11
N GLU A 50 4.68 7.08 11.01
CA GLU A 50 3.46 6.75 11.74
C GLU A 50 2.82 5.42 11.30
N THR A 51 3.24 4.85 10.15
CA THR A 51 2.72 3.54 9.73
C THR A 51 3.19 2.38 10.61
N GLY A 52 4.34 2.51 11.26
CA GLY A 52 4.96 1.43 12.04
C GLY A 52 5.40 0.19 11.24
N TRP A 53 5.20 0.15 9.92
CA TRP A 53 5.54 -1.01 9.06
C TRP A 53 7.00 -1.05 8.60
N TRP A 54 7.76 0.00 8.89
CA TRP A 54 9.12 0.24 8.37
C TRP A 54 10.21 -0.08 9.39
N SER A 55 9.85 -0.53 10.60
CA SER A 55 10.81 -0.94 11.64
C SER A 55 11.05 -2.45 11.71
N SER A 56 10.44 -3.24 10.82
CA SER A 56 10.35 -4.70 10.96
C SER A 56 10.77 -5.52 9.72
N ALA A 57 11.31 -4.90 8.66
CA ALA A 57 11.67 -5.63 7.45
C ALA A 57 13.04 -6.32 7.60
N ASP A 58 13.03 -7.65 7.64
CA ASP A 58 14.18 -8.56 7.68
C ASP A 58 15.33 -8.16 6.75
N THR A 59 16.51 -7.86 7.30
CA THR A 59 17.75 -7.58 6.54
C THR A 59 18.58 -8.80 6.18
N ASN A 60 18.00 -10.00 6.20
CA ASN A 60 18.79 -11.24 6.19
C ASN A 60 18.62 -12.12 4.94
N ASN A 61 18.53 -11.53 3.74
CA ASN A 61 18.96 -12.26 2.54
C ASN A 61 19.43 -11.33 1.42
N SER A 62 20.67 -11.57 0.99
CA SER A 62 21.41 -10.80 -0.01
C SER A 62 20.80 -10.86 -1.40
N SER A 63 20.72 -9.72 -2.10
CA SER A 63 21.59 -9.44 -3.27
C SER A 63 21.24 -8.11 -3.96
N SER A 64 22.26 -7.26 -4.14
CA SER A 64 22.31 -6.09 -5.06
C SER A 64 21.52 -4.81 -4.69
N PRO A 65 22.16 -3.62 -4.71
CA PRO A 65 21.52 -2.31 -4.52
C PRO A 65 20.69 -1.84 -5.73
N SER A 66 20.28 -2.77 -6.61
CA SER A 66 19.29 -2.54 -7.67
C SER A 66 17.91 -3.12 -7.34
N GLU A 67 17.73 -3.62 -6.11
CA GLU A 67 16.47 -4.16 -5.60
C GLU A 67 15.85 -3.35 -4.44
N CYS A 68 16.10 -2.04 -4.37
CA CYS A 68 15.27 -1.17 -3.53
C CYS A 68 13.92 -0.90 -4.24
N TYR A 69 13.11 -1.95 -4.38
CA TYR A 69 11.81 -1.94 -5.06
C TYR A 69 10.66 -1.41 -4.19
N ASP A 70 10.95 -1.10 -2.93
CA ASP A 70 9.90 -0.99 -1.91
C ASP A 70 9.29 0.40 -1.86
N ILE A 71 10.06 1.48 -2.07
CA ILE A 71 9.52 2.85 -2.09
C ILE A 71 10.11 3.64 -3.25
N SER A 72 9.24 4.26 -4.06
CA SER A 72 9.66 5.13 -5.17
C SER A 72 9.15 6.56 -4.95
N CYS A 73 9.99 7.54 -5.27
CA CYS A 73 9.67 8.97 -5.09
C CYS A 73 9.82 9.77 -6.40
N THR A 74 9.13 10.91 -6.49
CA THR A 74 9.38 11.91 -7.55
C THR A 74 10.74 12.58 -7.38
N ALA A 75 11.18 13.34 -8.40
CA ALA A 75 12.38 14.19 -8.29
C ALA A 75 12.31 15.21 -7.15
N GLY A 76 11.10 15.58 -6.70
CA GLY A 76 10.85 16.45 -5.55
C GLY A 76 10.82 15.71 -4.21
N GLY A 77 11.10 14.41 -4.18
CA GLY A 77 11.13 13.61 -2.95
C GLY A 77 9.77 13.13 -2.44
N ARG A 78 8.70 13.30 -3.23
CA ARG A 78 7.34 12.86 -2.86
C ARG A 78 7.13 11.39 -3.13
N VAL A 79 6.50 10.65 -2.21
CA VAL A 79 6.27 9.20 -2.34
C VAL A 79 5.22 8.92 -3.40
N THR A 80 5.54 8.02 -4.34
CA THR A 80 4.68 7.64 -5.47
C THR A 80 4.34 6.15 -5.51
N LYS A 81 5.18 5.31 -4.93
CA LYS A 81 4.95 3.88 -4.85
C LYS A 81 5.43 3.38 -3.50
N ILE A 82 4.63 2.51 -2.88
CA ILE A 82 5.00 1.69 -1.74
C ILE A 82 4.70 0.24 -2.14
N ASN A 83 5.67 -0.63 -1.94
CA ASN A 83 5.61 -2.07 -2.12
C ASN A 83 6.25 -2.72 -0.91
N LEU A 84 5.40 -3.25 -0.03
CA LEU A 84 5.77 -4.02 1.15
C LEU A 84 5.09 -5.38 1.09
N ALA A 85 4.93 -5.92 -0.12
CA ALA A 85 4.33 -7.22 -0.30
C ALA A 85 5.25 -8.31 0.28
N LYS A 86 4.66 -9.29 0.97
CA LYS A 86 5.41 -10.41 1.60
C LYS A 86 6.46 -9.97 2.62
N SER A 87 6.19 -8.89 3.34
CA SER A 87 7.08 -8.32 4.37
C SER A 87 6.68 -8.72 5.80
N TYR A 88 5.85 -9.76 5.95
CA TYR A 88 5.34 -10.26 7.23
C TYR A 88 4.67 -9.19 8.11
N LEU A 89 4.15 -8.11 7.51
CA LEU A 89 3.57 -6.99 8.24
C LEU A 89 2.33 -7.42 9.03
N GLU A 90 2.19 -6.89 10.23
CA GLU A 90 1.04 -7.06 11.11
C GLU A 90 0.38 -5.70 11.42
N GLY A 91 -0.78 -5.74 12.08
CA GLY A 91 -1.55 -4.55 12.43
C GLY A 91 -2.59 -4.17 11.39
N GLU A 92 -3.00 -2.90 11.40
CA GLU A 92 -4.03 -2.35 10.51
C GLU A 92 -3.45 -1.40 9.48
N ILE A 93 -4.22 -1.07 8.44
CA ILE A 93 -3.86 0.00 7.50
C ILE A 93 -3.89 1.34 8.25
N PRO A 94 -2.76 2.02 8.43
CA PRO A 94 -2.69 3.25 9.21
C PRO A 94 -3.35 4.39 8.43
N LEU A 95 -4.14 5.20 9.14
CA LEU A 95 -4.79 6.36 8.54
C LEU A 95 -3.78 7.36 7.96
N SER A 96 -2.56 7.41 8.50
CA SER A 96 -1.51 8.31 8.03
C SER A 96 -1.16 8.12 6.54
N ILE A 97 -1.47 6.96 5.94
CA ILE A 97 -1.24 6.70 4.51
C ILE A 97 -1.92 7.75 3.61
N ILE A 98 -3.01 8.37 4.08
CA ILE A 98 -3.74 9.40 3.32
C ILE A 98 -2.94 10.69 3.13
N ASN A 99 -1.91 10.91 3.94
CA ASN A 99 -1.04 12.08 3.83
C ASN A 99 -0.04 11.95 2.67
N LEU A 100 0.09 10.77 2.06
CA LEU A 100 0.93 10.54 0.88
C LEU A 100 0.16 10.93 -0.39
N THR A 101 -0.02 12.23 -0.58
CA THR A 101 -0.91 12.81 -1.60
C THR A 101 -0.49 12.53 -3.04
N GLN A 102 0.74 12.07 -3.29
CA GLN A 102 1.22 11.67 -4.62
C GLN A 102 1.35 10.16 -4.80
N LEU A 103 0.89 9.37 -3.82
CA LEU A 103 0.97 7.92 -3.91
C LEU A 103 0.10 7.43 -5.07
N LEU A 104 0.69 6.62 -5.95
CA LEU A 104 0.04 6.04 -7.13
C LEU A 104 -0.18 4.55 -6.95
N THR A 105 0.76 3.88 -6.28
CA THR A 105 0.75 2.43 -6.06
C THR A 105 0.98 2.13 -4.59
N PHE A 106 0.05 1.38 -4.01
CA PHE A 106 0.15 0.88 -2.64
C PHE A 106 -0.04 -0.64 -2.67
N ASP A 107 1.05 -1.36 -2.44
CA ASP A 107 1.10 -2.81 -2.40
C ASP A 107 1.55 -3.28 -1.03
N ILE A 108 0.64 -3.92 -0.31
CA ILE A 108 0.90 -4.61 0.98
C ILE A 108 0.35 -6.04 0.91
N ALA A 109 0.30 -6.63 -0.28
CA ALA A 109 -0.25 -7.96 -0.47
C ALA A 109 0.59 -9.03 0.25
N SER A 110 -0.04 -10.15 0.63
CA SER A 110 0.61 -11.29 1.27
C SER A 110 1.27 -10.94 2.61
N ASN A 111 0.52 -10.26 3.49
CA ASN A 111 0.93 -9.94 4.85
C ASN A 111 -0.12 -10.46 5.86
N ASN A 112 0.04 -10.10 7.14
CA ASN A 112 -0.89 -10.42 8.23
C ASN A 112 -1.78 -9.23 8.62
N ILE A 113 -2.00 -8.27 7.71
CA ILE A 113 -2.78 -7.06 7.98
C ILE A 113 -4.23 -7.41 8.29
N HIS A 114 -4.78 -6.84 9.37
CA HIS A 114 -6.16 -6.98 9.81
C HIS A 114 -6.85 -5.61 9.89
N GLY A 115 -8.00 -5.54 10.56
CA GLY A 115 -8.79 -4.31 10.64
C GLY A 115 -9.64 -4.11 9.39
N SER A 116 -9.96 -2.87 9.06
CA SER A 116 -10.78 -2.51 7.88
C SER A 116 -10.01 -1.59 6.94
N ILE A 117 -10.51 -1.40 5.72
CA ILE A 117 -9.98 -0.39 4.80
C ILE A 117 -10.50 0.98 5.29
N PRO A 118 -9.62 1.95 5.66
CA PRO A 118 -10.03 3.30 6.04
C PRO A 118 -10.95 3.96 5.00
N LEU A 119 -12.04 4.57 5.46
CA LEU A 119 -12.99 5.26 4.57
C LEU A 119 -12.37 6.46 3.87
N GLU A 120 -11.38 7.08 4.51
CA GLU A 120 -10.63 8.25 4.05
C GLU A 120 -9.74 7.95 2.85
N MET A 121 -9.39 6.67 2.60
CA MET A 121 -8.66 6.27 1.39
C MET A 121 -9.45 6.61 0.12
N GLY A 122 -10.77 6.78 0.21
CA GLY A 122 -11.60 7.28 -0.90
C GLY A 122 -11.30 8.72 -1.35
N ASN A 123 -10.50 9.48 -0.59
CA ASN A 123 -10.11 10.85 -0.92
C ASN A 123 -8.79 10.93 -1.71
N MET A 124 -8.13 9.81 -1.97
CA MET A 124 -6.80 9.77 -2.59
C MET A 124 -6.86 9.72 -4.11
N GLU A 125 -7.20 10.85 -4.75
CA GLU A 125 -7.45 10.95 -6.19
C GLU A 125 -6.29 10.47 -7.09
N SER A 126 -5.06 10.43 -6.57
CA SER A 126 -3.86 9.99 -7.29
C SER A 126 -3.72 8.47 -7.40
N TRP A 127 -4.54 7.68 -6.71
CA TRP A 127 -4.35 6.23 -6.61
C TRP A 127 -4.71 5.49 -7.90
N ASN A 128 -3.74 4.73 -8.41
CA ASN A 128 -3.90 3.92 -9.62
C ASN A 128 -3.97 2.43 -9.29
N HIS A 129 -3.15 1.96 -8.33
CA HIS A 129 -3.02 0.54 -8.03
C HIS A 129 -3.09 0.30 -6.53
N LEU A 130 -4.06 -0.52 -6.12
CA LEU A 130 -4.27 -0.91 -4.74
C LEU A 130 -4.22 -2.44 -4.63
N TYR A 131 -3.15 -2.96 -4.06
CA TYR A 131 -2.93 -4.40 -3.86
C TYR A 131 -2.93 -4.74 -2.37
N LEU A 132 -4.07 -5.26 -1.90
CA LEU A 132 -4.30 -5.65 -0.51
C LEU A 132 -4.57 -7.15 -0.35
N SER A 133 -4.34 -7.92 -1.42
CA SER A 133 -4.69 -9.34 -1.46
C SER A 133 -3.89 -10.17 -0.47
N LEU A 134 -4.41 -11.33 -0.06
CA LEU A 134 -3.75 -12.27 0.84
C LEU A 134 -3.40 -11.61 2.19
N ASN A 135 -4.41 -11.06 2.84
CA ASN A 135 -4.35 -10.48 4.18
C ASN A 135 -5.55 -10.99 5.00
N LYS A 136 -5.77 -10.42 6.19
CA LYS A 136 -6.90 -10.72 7.09
C LYS A 136 -7.86 -9.52 7.19
N ILE A 137 -7.87 -8.63 6.20
CA ILE A 137 -8.66 -7.39 6.20
C ILE A 137 -10.15 -7.76 6.22
N SER A 138 -10.91 -7.05 7.04
CA SER A 138 -12.32 -7.30 7.34
C SER A 138 -13.17 -6.04 7.15
N GLY A 139 -14.48 -6.14 7.42
CA GLY A 139 -15.40 -5.02 7.19
C GLY A 139 -15.79 -4.88 5.72
N SER A 140 -16.44 -3.77 5.38
CA SER A 140 -16.90 -3.50 4.00
C SER A 140 -15.87 -2.77 3.17
N ILE A 141 -15.94 -2.95 1.86
CA ILE A 141 -15.24 -2.08 0.89
C ILE A 141 -15.85 -0.67 1.00
N PRO A 142 -15.07 0.38 1.34
CA PRO A 142 -15.61 1.74 1.46
C PRO A 142 -16.19 2.26 0.16
N THR A 143 -17.36 2.94 0.24
CA THR A 143 -18.00 3.56 -0.93
C THR A 143 -17.13 4.62 -1.59
N GLY A 144 -16.24 5.27 -0.82
CA GLY A 144 -15.29 6.25 -1.31
C GLY A 144 -14.30 5.70 -2.34
N ILE A 145 -14.07 4.38 -2.42
CA ILE A 145 -13.21 3.79 -3.47
C ILE A 145 -13.75 4.10 -4.87
N GLY A 146 -15.07 4.25 -5.04
CA GLY A 146 -15.69 4.68 -6.30
C GLY A 146 -15.36 6.13 -6.75
N ASN A 147 -14.75 6.91 -5.86
CA ASN A 147 -14.28 8.26 -6.16
C ASN A 147 -12.87 8.26 -6.76
N LEU A 148 -12.14 7.14 -6.70
CA LEU A 148 -10.78 7.02 -7.22
C LEU A 148 -10.82 6.93 -8.75
N LYS A 149 -10.86 8.09 -9.42
CA LYS A 149 -11.04 8.19 -10.86
C LYS A 149 -9.88 7.63 -11.67
N ASN A 150 -8.68 7.59 -11.09
CA ASN A 150 -7.50 7.04 -11.75
C ASN A 150 -7.25 5.55 -11.41
N LEU A 151 -8.14 4.92 -10.64
CA LEU A 151 -7.97 3.54 -10.21
C LEU A 151 -8.01 2.59 -11.42
N MET A 152 -6.89 1.90 -11.66
CA MET A 152 -6.72 0.92 -12.72
C MET A 152 -6.80 -0.51 -12.17
N ARG A 153 -6.29 -0.75 -10.96
CA ARG A 153 -6.22 -2.09 -10.37
C ARG A 153 -6.64 -2.07 -8.91
N LEU A 154 -7.64 -2.88 -8.59
CA LEU A 154 -8.11 -3.12 -7.23
C LEU A 154 -8.08 -4.62 -6.94
N HIS A 155 -7.13 -5.03 -6.10
CA HIS A 155 -6.88 -6.43 -5.78
C HIS A 155 -7.09 -6.67 -4.29
N LEU A 156 -8.25 -7.22 -3.94
CA LEU A 156 -8.67 -7.50 -2.57
C LEU A 156 -8.83 -9.00 -2.28
N LYS A 157 -8.32 -9.86 -3.18
CA LYS A 157 -8.46 -11.31 -3.11
C LYS A 157 -8.01 -11.88 -1.76
N SER A 158 -8.70 -12.91 -1.27
CA SER A 158 -8.28 -13.67 -0.08
C SER A 158 -8.14 -12.76 1.13
N ASN A 159 -9.26 -12.18 1.53
CA ASN A 159 -9.43 -11.40 2.76
C ASN A 159 -10.74 -11.84 3.44
N ASN A 160 -11.12 -11.16 4.52
CA ASN A 160 -12.34 -11.38 5.28
C ASN A 160 -13.39 -10.28 5.02
N LEU A 161 -13.40 -9.69 3.82
CA LEU A 161 -14.30 -8.58 3.49
C LEU A 161 -15.75 -9.05 3.40
N ILE A 162 -16.67 -8.25 3.92
CA ILE A 162 -18.11 -8.51 3.99
C ILE A 162 -18.92 -7.39 3.33
N GLY A 163 -20.22 -7.60 3.18
CA GLY A 163 -21.14 -6.58 2.70
C GLY A 163 -21.14 -6.45 1.16
N PRO A 164 -21.92 -5.50 0.62
CA PRO A 164 -22.05 -5.34 -0.81
C PRO A 164 -20.80 -4.70 -1.43
N VAL A 165 -20.49 -5.09 -2.67
CA VAL A 165 -19.58 -4.30 -3.51
C VAL A 165 -20.23 -2.93 -3.76
N PRO A 166 -19.54 -1.80 -3.45
CA PRO A 166 -20.12 -0.48 -3.61
C PRO A 166 -20.50 -0.21 -5.06
N THR A 167 -21.75 0.20 -5.29
CA THR A 167 -22.22 0.62 -6.62
C THR A 167 -21.49 1.86 -7.13
N THR A 168 -20.85 2.62 -6.24
CA THR A 168 -19.99 3.75 -6.61
C THR A 168 -18.77 3.34 -7.42
N LEU A 169 -18.35 2.07 -7.41
CA LEU A 169 -17.26 1.57 -8.27
C LEU A 169 -17.56 1.72 -9.76
N ASP A 170 -18.82 1.87 -10.16
CA ASP A 170 -19.21 2.28 -11.52
C ASP A 170 -18.53 3.60 -11.95
N GLY A 171 -18.16 4.43 -10.98
CA GLY A 171 -17.47 5.70 -11.18
C GLY A 171 -15.98 5.57 -11.50
N CYS A 172 -15.38 4.39 -11.37
CA CYS A 172 -13.96 4.13 -11.68
C CYS A 172 -13.79 3.74 -13.15
N SER A 173 -13.94 4.71 -14.07
CA SER A 173 -13.99 4.46 -15.52
C SER A 173 -12.71 3.88 -16.14
N TYR A 174 -11.59 3.89 -15.42
CA TYR A 174 -10.30 3.35 -15.88
C TYR A 174 -9.94 1.99 -15.26
N VAL A 175 -10.84 1.39 -14.49
CA VAL A 175 -10.56 0.10 -13.85
C VAL A 175 -10.38 -0.99 -14.91
N GLN A 176 -9.23 -1.64 -14.87
CA GLN A 176 -8.83 -2.73 -15.77
C GLN A 176 -8.83 -4.06 -15.04
N GLU A 177 -8.50 -4.06 -13.74
CA GLU A 177 -8.46 -5.28 -12.94
C GLU A 177 -9.24 -5.10 -11.64
N LEU A 178 -10.26 -5.93 -11.45
CA LEU A 178 -11.06 -5.99 -10.23
C LEU A 178 -11.07 -7.43 -9.69
N ILE A 179 -10.15 -7.71 -8.77
CA ILE A 179 -9.93 -9.05 -8.22
C ILE A 179 -10.45 -9.07 -6.79
N LEU A 180 -11.65 -9.62 -6.59
CA LEU A 180 -12.36 -9.67 -5.31
C LEU A 180 -12.53 -11.10 -4.75
N SER A 181 -12.00 -12.09 -5.47
CA SER A 181 -12.24 -13.50 -5.15
C SER A 181 -11.84 -13.91 -3.74
N HIS A 182 -12.44 -14.94 -3.17
CA HIS A 182 -12.14 -15.45 -1.83
C HIS A 182 -12.35 -14.38 -0.75
N ASN A 183 -13.59 -13.90 -0.65
CA ASN A 183 -14.08 -13.02 0.42
C ASN A 183 -15.51 -13.45 0.81
N TYR A 184 -16.18 -12.67 1.65
CA TYR A 184 -17.57 -12.87 2.06
C TYR A 184 -18.49 -11.79 1.47
N LEU A 185 -18.17 -11.28 0.29
CA LEU A 185 -18.90 -10.18 -0.34
C LEU A 185 -20.27 -10.66 -0.86
N ILE A 186 -21.26 -9.77 -0.75
CA ILE A 186 -22.64 -9.99 -1.21
C ILE A 186 -23.03 -8.92 -2.23
N GLY A 187 -24.30 -8.93 -2.62
CA GLY A 187 -24.89 -7.88 -3.47
C GLY A 187 -24.89 -8.23 -4.95
N ARG A 188 -25.16 -7.21 -5.75
CA ARG A 188 -25.30 -7.26 -7.21
C ARG A 188 -24.39 -6.21 -7.84
N PHE A 189 -23.85 -6.53 -9.00
CA PHE A 189 -23.14 -5.55 -9.82
C PHE A 189 -24.15 -4.73 -10.60
N SER A 190 -23.86 -3.44 -10.80
CA SER A 190 -24.68 -2.62 -11.69
C SER A 190 -24.53 -3.10 -13.13
N HIS A 191 -25.50 -2.77 -14.00
CA HIS A 191 -25.37 -3.02 -15.44
C HIS A 191 -24.18 -2.26 -16.06
N ARG A 192 -23.70 -1.18 -15.44
CA ARG A 192 -22.55 -0.40 -15.95
C ARG A 192 -21.23 -1.16 -15.87
N PHE A 193 -21.13 -2.21 -15.04
CA PHE A 193 -19.98 -3.09 -15.07
C PHE A 193 -19.84 -3.84 -16.40
N ALA A 194 -20.94 -4.08 -17.13
CA ALA A 194 -20.91 -4.65 -18.47
C ALA A 194 -20.29 -3.70 -19.50
N ASP A 195 -20.38 -2.38 -19.28
CA ASP A 195 -19.81 -1.36 -20.17
C ASP A 195 -18.27 -1.29 -20.07
N LEU A 196 -17.67 -1.95 -19.09
CA LEU A 196 -16.21 -1.98 -18.90
C LEU A 196 -15.59 -3.11 -19.74
N TYR A 197 -15.58 -2.94 -21.07
CA TYR A 197 -15.13 -3.95 -22.04
C TYR A 197 -13.71 -4.49 -21.83
N TRP A 198 -12.85 -3.77 -21.10
CA TRP A 198 -11.47 -4.17 -20.79
C TRP A 198 -11.29 -4.71 -19.38
N LEU A 199 -12.38 -4.88 -18.62
CA LEU A 199 -12.31 -5.30 -17.23
C LEU A 199 -11.99 -6.79 -17.12
N ASN A 200 -10.80 -7.07 -16.62
CA ASN A 200 -10.44 -8.37 -16.10
C ASN A 200 -10.96 -8.48 -14.65
N THR A 201 -11.95 -9.34 -14.42
CA THR A 201 -12.53 -9.52 -13.08
C THR A 201 -12.46 -10.95 -12.60
N ASN A 202 -12.24 -11.11 -11.30
CA ASN A 202 -12.40 -12.39 -10.62
C ASN A 202 -13.21 -12.20 -9.33
N LEU A 203 -14.45 -12.68 -9.38
CA LEU A 203 -15.45 -12.56 -8.32
C LEU A 203 -15.71 -13.88 -7.58
N SER A 204 -15.03 -14.96 -7.99
CA SER A 204 -15.25 -16.32 -7.48
C SER A 204 -15.06 -16.42 -5.96
N HIS A 205 -15.65 -17.43 -5.33
CA HIS A 205 -15.55 -17.64 -3.88
C HIS A 205 -15.98 -16.39 -3.07
N ASN A 206 -17.22 -15.96 -3.33
CA ASN A 206 -17.97 -14.93 -2.61
C ASN A 206 -19.44 -15.39 -2.50
N PHE A 207 -20.31 -14.54 -1.94
CA PHE A 207 -21.76 -14.78 -1.79
C PHE A 207 -22.58 -13.84 -2.70
N PHE A 208 -22.05 -13.52 -3.89
CA PHE A 208 -22.78 -12.74 -4.88
C PHE A 208 -24.04 -13.49 -5.33
N GLY A 209 -25.12 -12.74 -5.49
CA GLY A 209 -26.39 -13.25 -6.01
C GLY A 209 -26.92 -12.36 -7.13
N GLY A 210 -27.98 -12.81 -7.80
CA GLY A 210 -28.53 -12.11 -8.96
C GLY A 210 -27.78 -12.42 -10.26
N GLU A 211 -28.13 -11.70 -11.32
CA GLU A 211 -27.52 -11.89 -12.63
C GLU A 211 -26.12 -11.26 -12.66
N ILE A 212 -25.17 -11.95 -13.29
CA ILE A 212 -23.89 -11.35 -13.65
C ILE A 212 -24.20 -10.38 -14.80
N PRO A 213 -23.89 -9.08 -14.70
CA PRO A 213 -24.07 -8.16 -15.81
C PRO A 213 -23.16 -8.62 -16.95
N VAL A 214 -23.79 -9.12 -18.01
CA VAL A 214 -23.19 -9.60 -19.26
C VAL A 214 -23.27 -8.55 -20.35
#